data_AF-A0A1M3E4G1-F1
#
_entry.id   AF-A0A1M3E4G1-F1
#
_cell.length_a   1.000
_cell.length_b   1.000
_cell.length_c   1.000
_cell.angle_alpha   90.00
_cell.angle_beta   90.00
_cell.angle_gamma   90.00
#
_symmetry.space_group_name_H-M   'P 1'
#
loop_
_entity.id
_entity.type
_entity.pdbx_description
1 polymer ?
#
loop_
_entity_poly.entity_id
_entity_poly.type
_entity_poly.pdbx_seq_one_letter_code
_entity_poly.pdbx_strand_id
1 'polypeptide(L)'
;MKIYQSDYKKIMNYMVEQRWQGYEFVACPFWNGPISKEELFMFDNHLEAKEFCEAYSTDSDRFGYLPTRSVYRSMSEALEDDSIIVEKGGLIDLLSMINKYHEELEERSIKENNDLEQLKQKEEVMNVDVFDYLRKQMLYAGLGDVPVNELQKKLEQGNSEFQINHKRKFGTVEATARLNFKQSEKNVENYFFNSFDVLFKKEGEKETMQQNFRISFGDGFRFDEAYKLMNGRSINKTFVMTDRLDKNIRQEVNATAYMDFKNVDKYGNFEIVKVYGYDLEKKLAEYPIKGFENESVKNKIVTDLKNGEIASVIIKTAKGDLEMRLSANAQFDKLNLFDKNMKPLSKTAIKEIENKETVKQGTAKSQSKKQETGKSQDKKPDGNKPGEGTSKVIMKPDQGPDKNSSLRVG
;
A
#
# COMPACT_ATOMS: atom_id res chain seq x y z
N MET A 1 -13.04 13.44 -25.27
CA MET A 1 -14.06 12.67 -24.52
C MET A 1 -14.84 13.64 -23.63
N LYS A 2 -16.13 13.86 -23.91
CA LYS A 2 -17.01 14.72 -23.08
C LYS A 2 -18.09 13.85 -22.46
N ILE A 3 -18.46 14.10 -21.21
CA ILE A 3 -19.44 13.27 -20.49
C ILE A 3 -20.40 14.13 -19.68
N TYR A 4 -21.58 13.59 -19.36
CA TYR A 4 -22.47 14.26 -18.41
C TYR A 4 -21.92 14.16 -16.98
N GLN A 5 -22.17 15.21 -16.18
CA GLN A 5 -21.83 15.21 -14.75
C GLN A 5 -22.45 14.02 -14.00
N SER A 6 -23.68 13.64 -14.35
CA SER A 6 -24.37 12.49 -13.76
C SER A 6 -23.65 11.16 -14.00
N ASP A 7 -22.90 11.05 -15.10
CA ASP A 7 -22.19 9.83 -15.48
C ASP A 7 -20.75 9.79 -14.97
N TYR A 8 -20.27 10.85 -14.33
CA TYR A 8 -18.85 11.00 -13.95
C TYR A 8 -18.32 9.81 -13.14
N LYS A 9 -18.98 9.47 -12.03
CA LYS A 9 -18.58 8.34 -11.18
C LYS A 9 -18.76 6.99 -11.89
N LYS A 10 -19.81 6.85 -12.72
CA LYS A 10 -20.07 5.63 -13.50
C LYS A 10 -18.93 5.37 -14.49
N ILE A 11 -18.53 6.39 -15.24
CA ILE A 11 -17.46 6.31 -16.23
C ILE A 11 -16.10 6.14 -15.56
N MET A 12 -15.82 6.86 -14.46
CA MET A 12 -14.58 6.68 -13.70
C MET A 12 -14.45 5.24 -13.18
N ASN A 13 -15.49 4.73 -12.51
CA ASN A 13 -15.47 3.37 -11.98
C ASN A 13 -15.33 2.34 -13.10
N TYR A 14 -16.00 2.56 -14.24
CA TYR A 14 -15.84 1.71 -15.41
C TYR A 14 -14.39 1.73 -15.93
N MET A 15 -13.76 2.90 -16.07
CA MET A 15 -12.35 2.99 -16.49
C MET A 15 -11.40 2.30 -15.52
N VAL A 16 -11.66 2.42 -14.22
CA VAL A 16 -10.93 1.69 -13.18
C VAL A 16 -11.10 0.18 -13.41
N GLU A 17 -12.34 -0.32 -13.50
CA GLU A 17 -12.65 -1.72 -13.77
C GLU A 17 -11.97 -2.25 -15.03
N GLN A 18 -12.05 -1.52 -16.15
CA GLN A 18 -11.44 -1.93 -17.41
C GLN A 18 -9.91 -1.91 -17.33
N ARG A 19 -9.32 -0.96 -16.60
CA ARG A 19 -7.88 -0.97 -16.36
C ARG A 19 -7.43 -2.20 -15.58
N TRP A 20 -8.23 -2.62 -14.59
CA TRP A 20 -7.99 -3.85 -13.84
C TRP A 20 -8.12 -5.11 -14.71
N GLN A 21 -8.89 -5.04 -15.79
CA GLN A 21 -8.99 -6.12 -16.78
C GLN A 21 -7.82 -6.15 -17.79
N GLY A 22 -6.84 -5.25 -17.66
CA GLY A 22 -5.65 -5.21 -18.52
C GLY A 22 -5.75 -4.24 -19.69
N TYR A 23 -6.86 -3.52 -19.84
CA TYR A 23 -7.02 -2.56 -20.93
C TYR A 23 -6.27 -1.25 -20.64
N GLU A 24 -5.15 -1.03 -21.32
CA GLU A 24 -4.29 0.14 -21.18
C GLU A 24 -4.81 1.38 -21.92
N PHE A 25 -5.66 1.20 -22.93
CA PHE A 25 -6.19 2.27 -23.76
C PHE A 25 -7.71 2.18 -23.90
N VAL A 26 -8.35 3.35 -24.00
CA VAL A 26 -9.76 3.48 -24.32
C VAL A 26 -9.92 4.36 -25.56
N ALA A 27 -10.59 3.84 -26.59
CA ALA A 27 -11.04 4.60 -27.75
C ALA A 27 -12.47 5.10 -27.57
N CYS A 28 -12.73 6.27 -28.11
CA CYS A 28 -14.05 6.91 -28.08
C CYS A 28 -14.22 7.83 -29.30
N PRO A 29 -15.46 8.16 -29.68
CA PRO A 29 -15.71 9.10 -30.76
C PRO A 29 -15.31 10.52 -30.33
N PHE A 30 -14.45 11.15 -31.12
CA PHE A 30 -14.01 12.53 -30.99
C PHE A 30 -14.98 13.46 -31.75
N TRP A 31 -16.18 13.60 -31.21
CA TRP A 31 -17.17 14.58 -31.66
C TRP A 31 -17.55 15.51 -30.50
N ASN A 32 -18.31 16.56 -30.78
CA ASN A 32 -18.60 17.62 -29.80
C ASN A 32 -19.68 17.27 -28.76
N GLY A 33 -20.25 16.06 -28.81
CA GLY A 33 -21.32 15.59 -27.91
C GLY A 33 -20.84 14.76 -26.71
N PRO A 34 -21.76 14.46 -25.77
CA PRO A 34 -21.50 13.59 -24.64
C PRO A 34 -21.36 12.13 -25.09
N ILE A 35 -20.49 11.40 -24.40
CA ILE A 35 -20.16 10.00 -24.67
C ILE A 35 -20.62 9.18 -23.47
N SER A 36 -21.37 8.11 -23.72
CA SER A 36 -21.79 7.17 -22.69
C SER A 36 -20.79 6.02 -22.54
N LYS A 37 -20.96 5.20 -21.50
CA LYS A 37 -20.13 3.99 -21.27
C LYS A 37 -20.16 3.04 -22.48
N GLU A 38 -21.30 2.97 -23.15
CA GLU A 38 -21.55 2.03 -24.24
C GLU A 38 -20.83 2.41 -25.54
N GLU A 39 -20.27 3.63 -25.60
CA GLU A 39 -19.51 4.17 -26.74
C GLU A 39 -17.98 4.14 -26.50
N LEU A 40 -17.54 3.39 -25.49
CA LEU A 40 -16.14 3.26 -25.08
C LEU A 40 -15.61 1.87 -25.47
N PHE A 41 -14.48 1.86 -26.17
CA PHE A 41 -13.85 0.65 -26.68
C PHE A 41 -12.50 0.47 -26.02
N MET A 42 -12.23 -0.72 -25.47
CA MET A 42 -11.08 -0.96 -24.61
C MET A 42 -10.03 -1.82 -25.32
N PHE A 43 -8.75 -1.46 -25.17
CA PHE A 43 -7.62 -2.13 -25.82
C PHE A 43 -6.48 -2.31 -24.82
N ASP A 44 -5.81 -3.45 -24.87
CA ASP A 44 -4.68 -3.77 -23.98
C ASP A 44 -3.37 -3.12 -24.47
N ASN A 45 -3.28 -2.79 -25.76
CA ASN A 45 -2.09 -2.22 -26.37
C ASN A 45 -2.41 -1.06 -27.32
N HIS A 46 -1.37 -0.25 -27.56
CA HIS A 46 -1.47 0.98 -28.33
C HIS A 46 -1.74 0.72 -29.82
N LEU A 47 -1.21 -0.38 -30.37
CA LEU A 47 -1.31 -0.67 -31.79
C LEU A 47 -2.76 -1.02 -32.16
N GLU A 48 -3.42 -1.87 -31.37
CA GLU A 48 -4.83 -2.22 -31.57
C GLU A 48 -5.76 -1.02 -31.41
N ALA A 49 -5.53 -0.18 -30.40
CA ALA A 49 -6.31 1.05 -30.23
C ALA A 49 -6.18 1.98 -31.43
N LYS A 50 -4.95 2.11 -31.95
CA LYS A 50 -4.67 2.92 -33.14
C LYS A 50 -5.33 2.36 -34.39
N GLU A 51 -5.15 1.06 -34.65
CA GLU A 51 -5.77 0.38 -35.80
C GLU A 51 -7.29 0.48 -35.76
N PHE A 52 -7.91 0.34 -34.58
CA PHE A 52 -9.33 0.56 -34.40
C PHE A 52 -9.73 2.00 -34.76
N CYS A 53 -9.04 3.01 -34.22
CA CYS A 53 -9.38 4.39 -34.52
C CYS A 53 -9.20 4.74 -35.99
N GLU A 54 -8.19 4.20 -36.67
CA GLU A 54 -7.97 4.41 -38.10
C GLU A 54 -9.05 3.72 -38.95
N ALA A 55 -9.44 2.49 -38.59
CA ALA A 55 -10.44 1.71 -39.33
C ALA A 55 -11.88 2.21 -39.12
N TYR A 56 -12.19 2.76 -37.95
CA TYR A 56 -13.54 3.21 -37.57
C TYR A 56 -13.74 4.73 -37.73
N SER A 57 -12.70 5.49 -38.09
CA SER A 57 -12.86 6.88 -38.47
C SER A 57 -13.35 7.02 -39.92
N THR A 58 -14.28 7.94 -40.15
CA THR A 58 -14.78 8.36 -41.46
C THR A 58 -14.55 9.86 -41.66
N ASP A 59 -14.95 10.39 -42.82
CA ASP A 59 -14.89 11.83 -43.10
C ASP A 59 -15.76 12.67 -42.13
N SER A 60 -16.78 12.05 -41.53
CA SER A 60 -17.73 12.70 -40.62
C SER A 60 -17.47 12.35 -39.14
N ASP A 61 -17.06 11.12 -38.87
CA ASP A 61 -16.90 10.60 -37.50
C ASP A 61 -15.44 10.27 -37.24
N ARG A 62 -14.81 10.94 -36.28
CA ARG A 62 -13.42 10.65 -35.91
C ARG A 62 -13.38 9.88 -34.62
N PHE A 63 -12.57 8.85 -34.56
CA PHE A 63 -12.25 8.14 -33.32
C PHE A 63 -10.85 8.52 -32.86
N GLY A 64 -10.69 8.57 -31.54
CA GLY A 64 -9.38 8.75 -30.91
C GLY A 64 -9.32 7.97 -29.61
N TYR A 65 -8.12 7.74 -29.12
CA TYR A 65 -7.89 6.94 -27.93
C TYR A 65 -7.02 7.67 -26.91
N LEU A 66 -7.21 7.29 -25.64
CA LEU A 66 -6.51 7.83 -24.49
C LEU A 66 -5.97 6.69 -23.63
N PRO A 67 -4.84 6.86 -22.93
CA PRO A 67 -4.43 5.91 -21.92
C PRO A 67 -5.50 5.83 -20.83
N THR A 68 -6.06 4.65 -20.59
CA THR A 68 -7.10 4.41 -19.59
C THR A 68 -6.68 4.94 -18.22
N ARG A 69 -5.38 4.82 -17.91
CA ARG A 69 -4.78 5.34 -16.67
C ARG A 69 -4.84 6.85 -16.54
N SER A 70 -4.57 7.61 -17.60
CA SER A 70 -4.69 9.07 -17.57
C SER A 70 -6.14 9.50 -17.35
N VAL A 71 -7.08 8.78 -17.95
CA VAL A 71 -8.51 9.06 -17.82
C VAL A 71 -8.97 8.91 -16.37
N TYR A 72 -8.84 7.72 -15.75
CA TYR A 72 -9.39 7.57 -14.39
C TYR A 72 -8.61 8.33 -13.32
N ARG A 73 -7.29 8.57 -13.50
CA ARG A 73 -6.50 9.32 -12.52
C ARG A 73 -6.85 10.80 -12.51
N SER A 74 -6.92 11.44 -13.67
CA SER A 74 -7.39 12.83 -13.76
C SER A 74 -8.80 12.98 -13.19
N MET A 75 -9.67 11.98 -13.41
CA MET A 75 -11.00 11.96 -12.80
C MET A 75 -10.96 11.78 -11.28
N SER A 76 -10.12 10.88 -10.78
CA SER A 76 -9.99 10.64 -9.33
C SER A 76 -9.43 11.85 -8.59
N GLU A 77 -8.42 12.52 -9.16
CA GLU A 77 -7.85 13.73 -8.55
C GLU A 77 -8.83 14.89 -8.54
N ALA A 78 -9.63 15.02 -9.60
CA ALA A 78 -10.68 16.03 -9.66
C ALA A 78 -11.87 15.76 -8.71
N LEU A 79 -11.95 14.59 -8.06
CA LEU A 79 -12.86 14.37 -6.93
C LEU A 79 -12.30 14.92 -5.61
N GLU A 80 -10.98 15.12 -5.52
CA GLU A 80 -10.29 15.69 -4.36
C GLU A 80 -10.09 17.21 -4.53
N ASP A 81 -9.92 17.68 -5.77
CA ASP A 81 -9.79 19.10 -6.13
C ASP A 81 -10.69 19.45 -7.34
N ASP A 82 -11.85 20.05 -7.03
CA ASP A 82 -12.83 20.49 -8.03
C ASP A 82 -12.26 21.53 -9.03
N SER A 83 -11.14 22.20 -8.73
CA SER A 83 -10.54 23.17 -9.65
C SER A 83 -10.00 22.53 -10.92
N ILE A 84 -9.76 21.21 -10.92
CA ILE A 84 -9.29 20.43 -12.07
C ILE A 84 -10.43 20.14 -13.05
N ILE A 85 -11.70 20.19 -12.59
CA ILE A 85 -12.87 19.92 -13.42
C ILE A 85 -12.99 21.00 -14.51
N VAL A 86 -13.04 20.57 -15.77
CA VAL A 86 -13.27 21.44 -16.92
C VAL A 86 -14.67 21.19 -17.46
N GLU A 87 -15.59 22.10 -17.19
CA GLU A 87 -16.98 22.05 -17.70
C GLU A 87 -17.17 23.04 -18.85
N LYS A 88 -17.73 22.57 -19.98
CA LYS A 88 -18.08 23.40 -21.13
C LYS A 88 -19.48 23.01 -21.64
N GLY A 89 -20.44 23.93 -21.52
CA GLY A 89 -21.80 23.73 -22.03
C GLY A 89 -22.57 22.63 -21.31
N GLY A 90 -22.39 22.47 -19.99
CA GLY A 90 -23.06 21.43 -19.19
C GLY A 90 -22.42 20.04 -19.26
N LEU A 91 -21.28 19.92 -19.95
CA LEU A 91 -20.54 18.67 -20.12
C LEU A 91 -19.14 18.81 -19.53
N ILE A 92 -18.67 17.74 -18.90
CA ILE A 92 -17.30 17.62 -18.42
C ILE A 92 -16.41 17.18 -19.58
N ASP A 93 -15.36 17.94 -19.85
CA ASP A 93 -14.39 17.65 -20.90
C ASP A 93 -13.16 16.95 -20.31
N LEU A 94 -13.20 15.61 -20.32
CA LEU A 94 -12.12 14.79 -19.75
C LEU A 94 -10.80 14.96 -20.49
N LEU A 95 -10.81 15.28 -21.78
CA LEU A 95 -9.56 15.53 -22.50
C LEU A 95 -8.90 16.81 -22.00
N SER A 96 -9.70 17.87 -21.81
CA SER A 96 -9.22 19.12 -21.24
C SER A 96 -8.75 18.92 -19.79
N MET A 97 -9.42 18.08 -18.99
CA MET A 97 -8.97 17.71 -17.64
C MET A 97 -7.66 16.94 -17.63
N ILE A 98 -7.50 15.97 -18.54
CA ILE A 98 -6.25 15.21 -18.72
C ILE A 98 -5.12 16.15 -19.15
N ASN A 99 -5.37 17.05 -20.09
CA ASN A 99 -4.39 18.04 -20.52
C ASN A 99 -4.03 18.99 -19.38
N LYS A 100 -5.01 19.49 -18.62
CA LYS A 100 -4.76 20.33 -17.43
C LYS A 100 -3.97 19.57 -16.36
N TYR A 101 -4.31 18.31 -16.11
CA TYR A 101 -3.56 17.44 -15.21
C TYR A 101 -2.11 17.26 -15.69
N HIS A 102 -1.90 17.03 -16.98
CA HIS A 102 -0.57 16.93 -17.56
C HIS A 102 0.17 18.26 -17.56
N GLU A 103 -0.49 19.39 -17.82
CA GLU A 103 0.07 20.74 -17.73
C GLU A 103 0.44 21.08 -16.29
N GLU A 104 -0.35 20.71 -15.29
CA GLU A 104 -0.01 20.90 -13.87
C GLU A 104 1.13 19.99 -13.42
N LEU A 105 1.15 18.73 -13.90
CA LEU A 105 2.29 17.84 -13.70
C LEU A 105 3.53 18.38 -14.41
N GLU A 106 3.37 18.94 -15.60
CA GLU A 106 4.42 19.57 -16.38
C GLU A 106 4.88 20.87 -15.72
N GLU A 107 4.01 21.70 -15.17
CA GLU A 107 4.34 22.94 -14.46
C GLU A 107 5.01 22.66 -13.12
N ARG A 108 4.55 21.63 -12.39
CA ARG A 108 5.27 21.09 -11.23
C ARG A 108 6.64 20.58 -11.65
N SER A 109 6.71 19.86 -12.78
CA SER A 109 7.98 19.42 -13.36
C SER A 109 8.82 20.59 -13.89
N ILE A 110 8.26 21.69 -14.38
CA ILE A 110 8.94 22.87 -14.95
C ILE A 110 9.49 23.75 -13.82
N LYS A 111 8.75 23.89 -12.71
CA LYS A 111 9.31 24.46 -11.47
C LYS A 111 10.46 23.62 -10.94
N GLU A 112 10.36 22.30 -10.99
CA GLU A 112 11.46 21.38 -10.66
C GLU A 112 12.57 21.39 -11.75
N ASN A 113 12.25 21.66 -13.02
CA ASN A 113 13.17 21.64 -14.15
C ASN A 113 13.89 22.97 -14.41
N ASN A 114 13.38 24.11 -13.93
CA ASN A 114 14.09 25.38 -13.96
C ASN A 114 15.33 25.34 -13.04
N ASP A 115 15.25 24.57 -11.95
CA ASP A 115 16.42 24.19 -11.16
C ASP A 115 17.35 23.23 -11.95
N LEU A 116 16.82 22.39 -12.86
CA LEU A 116 17.61 21.57 -13.79
C LEU A 116 18.25 22.33 -14.96
N GLU A 117 17.66 23.40 -15.53
CA GLU A 117 18.27 24.11 -16.67
C GLU A 117 19.54 24.88 -16.26
N GLN A 118 19.59 25.40 -15.03
CA GLN A 118 20.83 25.95 -14.46
C GLN A 118 21.90 24.87 -14.20
N LEU A 119 21.51 23.60 -14.06
CA LEU A 119 22.42 22.45 -13.95
C LEU A 119 22.84 21.89 -15.33
N LYS A 120 21.94 21.90 -16.34
CA LYS A 120 22.19 21.42 -17.71
C LYS A 120 23.23 22.22 -18.48
N GLN A 121 23.44 23.50 -18.17
CA GLN A 121 24.54 24.27 -18.76
C GLN A 121 25.92 23.84 -18.26
N LYS A 122 26.02 22.96 -17.25
CA LYS A 122 27.30 22.65 -16.61
C LYS A 122 27.87 21.25 -16.84
N GLU A 123 27.16 20.26 -17.36
CA GLU A 123 27.78 18.94 -17.57
C GLU A 123 27.03 18.11 -18.65
N GLU A 124 27.74 17.84 -19.76
CA GLU A 124 27.49 16.64 -20.58
C GLU A 124 27.75 15.40 -19.71
N VAL A 125 27.11 14.27 -20.02
CA VAL A 125 27.25 12.95 -19.35
C VAL A 125 26.22 12.65 -18.23
N MET A 126 24.92 12.65 -18.57
CA MET A 126 23.98 11.76 -17.88
C MET A 126 22.93 11.22 -18.87
N ASN A 127 22.69 9.91 -18.84
CA ASN A 127 21.58 9.31 -19.56
C ASN A 127 20.28 9.64 -18.82
N VAL A 128 19.61 10.72 -19.27
CA VAL A 128 18.39 11.29 -18.66
C VAL A 128 17.27 10.25 -18.53
N ASP A 129 17.19 9.29 -19.46
CA ASP A 129 16.16 8.24 -19.45
C ASP A 129 16.38 7.25 -18.30
N VAL A 130 17.63 6.89 -18.01
CA VAL A 130 17.98 5.99 -16.89
C VAL A 130 17.70 6.67 -15.56
N PHE A 131 18.01 7.95 -15.45
CA PHE A 131 17.72 8.75 -14.26
C PHE A 131 16.22 8.82 -13.97
N ASP A 132 15.41 9.19 -14.97
CA ASP A 132 13.96 9.27 -14.83
C ASP A 132 13.33 7.90 -14.53
N TYR A 133 13.83 6.84 -15.17
CA TYR A 133 13.42 5.47 -14.89
C TYR A 133 13.63 5.09 -13.41
N LEU A 134 14.84 5.30 -12.88
CA LEU A 134 15.16 4.98 -11.50
C LEU A 134 14.35 5.82 -10.50
N ARG A 135 14.18 7.11 -10.79
CA ARG A 135 13.33 8.02 -9.99
C ARG A 135 11.89 7.51 -9.92
N LYS A 136 11.31 7.09 -11.05
CA LYS A 136 9.95 6.50 -11.10
C LYS A 136 9.88 5.19 -10.33
N GLN A 137 10.88 4.32 -10.43
CA GLN A 137 10.90 3.07 -9.63
C GLN A 137 10.92 3.35 -8.13
N MET A 138 11.72 4.32 -7.68
CA MET A 138 11.75 4.76 -6.29
C MET A 138 10.40 5.31 -5.84
N LEU A 139 9.76 6.16 -6.65
CA LEU A 139 8.41 6.67 -6.40
C LEU A 139 7.40 5.52 -6.20
N TYR A 140 7.35 4.55 -7.11
CA TYR A 140 6.42 3.42 -7.03
C TYR A 140 6.73 2.47 -5.87
N ALA A 141 7.99 2.38 -5.43
CA ALA A 141 8.38 1.68 -4.22
C ALA A 141 8.04 2.46 -2.93
N GLY A 142 7.38 3.62 -3.05
CA GLY A 142 7.04 4.47 -1.91
C GLY A 142 8.26 5.16 -1.31
N LEU A 143 9.27 5.50 -2.13
CA LEU A 143 10.54 6.15 -1.79
C LEU A 143 10.79 7.40 -2.66
N GLY A 144 9.72 8.08 -3.09
CA GLY A 144 9.81 9.29 -3.92
C GLY A 144 10.29 10.55 -3.19
N ASP A 145 10.35 10.49 -1.86
CA ASP A 145 10.89 11.53 -0.97
C ASP A 145 12.43 11.43 -0.79
N VAL A 146 13.08 10.44 -1.42
CA VAL A 146 14.53 10.39 -1.49
C VAL A 146 15.01 11.58 -2.34
N PRO A 147 15.99 12.37 -1.86
CA PRO A 147 16.48 13.53 -2.59
C PRO A 147 17.00 13.16 -3.99
N VAL A 148 16.43 13.82 -5.01
CA VAL A 148 16.75 13.61 -6.43
C VAL A 148 18.25 13.79 -6.72
N ASN A 149 18.87 14.78 -6.05
CA ASN A 149 20.30 15.06 -6.17
C ASN A 149 21.20 13.95 -5.59
N GLU A 150 20.71 13.12 -4.68
CA GLU A 150 21.49 12.01 -4.13
C GLU A 150 21.63 10.89 -5.16
N LEU A 151 20.53 10.55 -5.85
CA LEU A 151 20.56 9.60 -6.97
C LEU A 151 21.47 10.09 -8.10
N GLN A 152 21.36 11.39 -8.43
CA GLN A 152 22.16 12.01 -9.48
C GLN A 152 23.66 11.85 -9.19
N LYS A 153 24.09 12.29 -8.00
CA LYS A 153 25.50 12.19 -7.56
C LYS A 153 26.02 10.75 -7.57
N LYS A 154 25.18 9.77 -7.21
CA LYS A 154 25.58 8.36 -7.20
C LYS A 154 25.77 7.79 -8.60
N LEU A 155 24.94 8.22 -9.57
CA LEU A 155 25.09 7.82 -10.98
C LEU A 155 26.31 8.48 -11.62
N GLU A 156 26.58 9.75 -11.33
CA GLU A 156 27.77 10.48 -11.82
C GLU A 156 29.08 9.87 -11.34
N GLN A 157 29.09 9.24 -10.16
CA GLN A 157 30.25 8.51 -9.65
C GLN A 157 30.61 7.27 -10.50
N GLY A 158 29.68 6.76 -11.32
CA GLY A 158 29.95 5.66 -12.25
C GLY A 158 30.23 4.31 -11.60
N ASN A 159 29.94 4.15 -10.31
CA ASN A 159 30.14 2.87 -9.60
C ASN A 159 29.16 1.81 -10.11
N SER A 160 29.64 0.61 -10.42
CA SER A 160 28.80 -0.50 -10.91
C SER A 160 27.71 -0.93 -9.91
N GLU A 161 27.90 -0.65 -8.62
CA GLU A 161 26.92 -0.86 -7.56
C GLU A 161 26.97 0.32 -6.57
N PHE A 162 25.81 0.77 -6.10
CA PHE A 162 25.75 1.80 -5.07
C PHE A 162 24.48 1.69 -4.22
N GLN A 163 24.52 2.37 -3.07
CA GLN A 163 23.41 2.45 -2.14
C GLN A 163 23.05 3.89 -1.79
N ILE A 164 21.76 4.11 -1.53
CA ILE A 164 21.20 5.36 -1.00
C ILE A 164 20.47 5.02 0.30
N ASN A 165 20.78 5.76 1.37
CA ASN A 165 20.13 5.57 2.67
C ASN A 165 19.09 6.65 2.88
N HIS A 166 17.86 6.23 3.14
CA HIS A 166 16.74 7.12 3.38
C HIS A 166 16.06 6.83 4.70
N LYS A 167 15.69 7.86 5.45
CA LYS A 167 15.02 7.71 6.74
C LYS A 167 13.62 8.28 6.67
N ARG A 168 12.64 7.54 7.19
CA ARG A 168 11.25 8.00 7.32
C ARG A 168 10.69 7.65 8.69
N LYS A 169 9.90 8.58 9.25
CA LYS A 169 9.14 8.34 10.48
C LYS A 169 7.76 7.78 10.15
N PHE A 170 7.39 6.71 10.83
CA PHE A 170 6.06 6.12 10.83
C PHE A 170 5.46 6.26 12.23
N GLY A 171 4.78 7.38 12.47
CA GLY A 171 4.36 7.78 13.81
C GLY A 171 5.57 8.13 14.68
N THR A 172 5.76 7.40 15.79
CA THR A 172 6.88 7.60 16.72
C THR A 172 8.12 6.79 16.37
N VAL A 173 8.03 5.87 15.40
CA VAL A 173 9.12 4.97 15.02
C VAL A 173 9.83 5.49 13.78
N GLU A 174 11.15 5.55 13.81
CA GLU A 174 11.97 5.84 12.63
C GLU A 174 12.42 4.53 11.98
N ALA A 175 12.25 4.43 10.66
CA ALA A 175 12.77 3.34 9.85
C ALA A 175 13.75 3.88 8.80
N THR A 176 14.76 3.09 8.48
CA THR A 176 15.73 3.37 7.42
C THR A 176 15.49 2.42 6.25
N ALA A 177 15.35 2.95 5.04
CA ALA A 177 15.43 2.22 3.80
C ALA A 177 16.83 2.39 3.20
N ARG A 178 17.51 1.30 2.89
CA ARG A 178 18.77 1.30 2.16
C ARG A 178 18.51 0.74 0.77
N LEU A 179 18.47 1.61 -0.22
CA LEU A 179 18.14 1.30 -1.60
C LEU A 179 19.37 0.72 -2.30
N ASN A 180 19.22 -0.40 -2.99
CA ASN A 180 20.30 -1.13 -3.64
C ASN A 180 20.21 -1.02 -5.17
N PHE A 181 21.18 -0.34 -5.77
CA PHE A 181 21.28 -0.12 -7.21
C PHE A 181 22.46 -0.89 -7.79
N LYS A 182 22.27 -1.43 -9.00
CA LYS A 182 23.33 -2.12 -9.74
C LYS A 182 23.23 -1.82 -11.23
N GLN A 183 24.39 -1.61 -11.84
CA GLN A 183 24.57 -1.47 -13.28
C GLN A 183 24.27 -2.79 -13.99
N SER A 184 23.67 -2.71 -15.18
CA SER A 184 23.38 -3.88 -15.98
C SER A 184 24.67 -4.52 -16.51
N GLU A 185 24.79 -5.83 -16.33
CA GLU A 185 25.89 -6.63 -16.91
C GLU A 185 25.80 -6.71 -18.45
N LYS A 186 24.63 -6.42 -19.03
CA LYS A 186 24.39 -6.48 -20.49
C LYS A 186 24.53 -5.14 -21.19
N ASN A 187 24.27 -4.04 -20.49
CA ASN A 187 24.40 -2.69 -21.04
C ASN A 187 24.89 -1.75 -19.93
N VAL A 188 26.17 -1.38 -19.99
CA VAL A 188 26.83 -0.55 -18.98
C VAL A 188 26.20 0.83 -18.81
N GLU A 189 25.38 1.30 -19.75
CA GLU A 189 24.67 2.57 -19.60
C GLU A 189 23.44 2.48 -18.70
N ASN A 190 22.93 1.27 -18.45
CA ASN A 190 21.71 1.06 -17.67
C ASN A 190 21.99 0.71 -16.21
N TYR A 191 21.15 1.24 -15.31
CA TYR A 191 21.11 0.89 -13.90
C TYR A 191 19.73 0.38 -13.50
N PHE A 192 19.69 -0.48 -12.48
CA PHE A 192 18.45 -1.02 -11.93
C PHE A 192 18.39 -0.80 -10.41
N PHE A 193 17.21 -0.38 -9.94
CA PHE A 193 16.86 -0.42 -8.53
C PHE A 193 16.32 -1.81 -8.19
N ASN A 194 17.16 -2.67 -7.62
CA ASN A 194 16.86 -4.11 -7.50
C ASN A 194 16.11 -4.48 -6.22
N SER A 195 16.45 -3.81 -5.11
CA SER A 195 15.87 -4.10 -3.80
C SER A 195 16.12 -2.93 -2.85
N PHE A 196 15.47 -2.94 -1.70
CA PHE A 196 15.83 -2.10 -0.57
C PHE A 196 15.80 -2.91 0.72
N ASP A 197 16.74 -2.65 1.61
CA ASP A 197 16.71 -3.17 2.98
C ASP A 197 15.92 -2.20 3.86
N VAL A 198 14.98 -2.72 4.63
CA VAL A 198 14.32 -1.97 5.70
C VAL A 198 14.97 -2.33 7.01
N LEU A 199 15.37 -1.31 7.75
CA LEU A 199 15.94 -1.41 9.08
C LEU A 199 15.12 -0.56 10.04
N PHE A 200 14.57 -1.16 11.08
CA PHE A 200 14.04 -0.40 12.21
C PHE A 200 14.11 -1.20 13.51
N LYS A 201 14.00 -0.47 14.60
CA LYS A 201 13.99 -1.02 15.94
C LYS A 201 12.57 -0.97 16.48
N LYS A 202 12.02 -2.13 16.82
CA LYS A 202 10.70 -2.22 17.40
C LYS A 202 10.71 -1.66 18.83
N GLU A 203 9.62 -1.04 19.23
CA GLU A 203 9.49 -0.45 20.57
C GLU A 203 9.71 -1.51 21.66
N GLY A 204 10.59 -1.22 22.62
CA GLY A 204 10.93 -2.13 23.70
C GLY A 204 11.92 -3.25 23.35
N GLU A 205 12.28 -3.43 22.07
CA GLU A 205 13.30 -4.40 21.66
C GLU A 205 14.69 -3.76 21.62
N LYS A 206 15.75 -4.56 21.83
CA LYS A 206 17.14 -4.06 21.82
C LYS A 206 17.75 -4.09 20.43
N GLU A 207 17.42 -5.11 19.66
CA GLU A 207 17.97 -5.40 18.34
C GLU A 207 17.23 -4.64 17.24
N THR A 208 17.96 -4.29 16.18
CA THR A 208 17.38 -3.74 14.95
C THR A 208 16.98 -4.89 14.05
N MET A 209 15.73 -4.92 13.61
CA MET A 209 15.28 -5.87 12.60
C MET A 209 15.70 -5.36 11.22
N GLN A 210 16.18 -6.28 10.37
CA GLN A 210 16.48 -6.01 8.97
C GLN A 210 15.73 -7.01 8.08
N GLN A 211 15.19 -6.52 6.97
CA GLN A 211 14.58 -7.35 5.93
C GLN A 211 14.87 -6.74 4.55
N ASN A 212 15.25 -7.56 3.59
CA ASN A 212 15.37 -7.15 2.19
C ASN A 212 14.04 -7.32 1.44
N PHE A 213 13.65 -6.30 0.68
CA PHE A 213 12.49 -6.33 -0.21
C PHE A 213 12.94 -6.11 -1.65
N ARG A 214 12.63 -7.06 -2.53
CA ARG A 214 12.94 -6.96 -3.96
C ARG A 214 11.96 -6.02 -4.66
N ILE A 215 12.48 -5.26 -5.62
CA ILE A 215 11.65 -4.52 -6.57
C ILE A 215 11.19 -5.51 -7.64
N SER A 216 9.90 -5.81 -7.63
CA SER A 216 9.27 -6.71 -8.59
C SER A 216 7.94 -6.15 -9.02
N PHE A 217 7.66 -6.21 -10.32
CA PHE A 217 6.39 -5.76 -10.87
C PHE A 217 5.27 -6.66 -10.36
N GLY A 218 4.27 -6.05 -9.71
CA GLY A 218 3.09 -6.74 -9.21
C GLY A 218 3.32 -7.69 -8.04
N ASP A 219 4.56 -7.95 -7.63
CA ASP A 219 4.90 -8.83 -6.52
C ASP A 219 5.66 -8.14 -5.37
N GLY A 220 6.16 -6.92 -5.62
CA GLY A 220 6.92 -6.14 -4.64
C GLY A 220 6.05 -5.48 -3.57
N PHE A 221 6.72 -5.00 -2.52
CA PHE A 221 6.12 -4.18 -1.46
C PHE A 221 6.73 -2.78 -1.48
N ARG A 222 5.92 -1.77 -1.22
CA ARG A 222 6.40 -0.40 -0.99
C ARG A 222 7.08 -0.30 0.38
N PHE A 223 7.81 0.77 0.63
CA PHE A 223 8.50 0.98 1.91
C PHE A 223 7.55 1.04 3.11
N ASP A 224 6.39 1.69 2.98
CA ASP A 224 5.36 1.72 4.03
C ASP A 224 4.76 0.33 4.28
N GLU A 225 4.53 -0.45 3.22
CA GLU A 225 4.03 -1.83 3.29
C GLU A 225 5.05 -2.75 3.97
N ALA A 226 6.32 -2.65 3.57
CA ALA A 226 7.43 -3.38 4.17
C ALA A 226 7.55 -3.12 5.68
N TYR A 227 7.49 -1.85 6.09
CA TYR A 227 7.48 -1.47 7.51
C TYR A 227 6.31 -2.10 8.28
N LYS A 228 5.10 -2.11 7.70
CA LYS A 228 3.90 -2.70 8.33
C LYS A 228 4.04 -4.21 8.48
N LEU A 229 4.52 -4.91 7.45
CA LEU A 229 4.77 -6.36 7.49
C LEU A 229 5.75 -6.73 8.60
N MET A 230 6.87 -6.01 8.68
CA MET A 230 7.87 -6.24 9.73
C MET A 230 7.37 -5.88 11.14
N ASN A 231 6.35 -5.02 11.26
CA ASN A 231 5.62 -4.82 12.52
C ASN A 231 4.56 -5.90 12.81
N GLY A 232 4.54 -6.98 12.04
CA GLY A 232 3.62 -8.11 12.19
C GLY A 232 2.19 -7.80 11.75
N ARG A 233 2.00 -6.77 10.92
CA ARG A 233 0.69 -6.46 10.32
C ARG A 233 0.50 -7.23 9.01
N SER A 234 -0.75 -7.42 8.62
CA SER A 234 -1.11 -8.05 7.36
C SER A 234 -1.50 -7.00 6.31
N ILE A 235 -1.19 -7.26 5.04
CA ILE A 235 -1.48 -6.35 3.92
C ILE A 235 -2.22 -7.10 2.83
N ASN A 236 -3.41 -6.64 2.48
CA ASN A 236 -4.17 -7.13 1.35
C ASN A 236 -3.87 -6.28 0.12
N LYS A 237 -3.43 -6.92 -0.95
CA LYS A 237 -3.22 -6.26 -2.25
C LYS A 237 -3.39 -7.26 -3.38
N THR A 238 -3.49 -6.73 -4.59
CA THR A 238 -3.44 -7.54 -5.81
C THR A 238 -1.99 -7.86 -6.14
N PHE A 239 -1.69 -9.15 -6.26
CA PHE A 239 -0.41 -9.67 -6.71
C PHE A 239 -0.49 -10.10 -8.16
N VAL A 240 0.61 -9.97 -8.91
CA VAL A 240 0.73 -10.51 -10.27
C VAL A 240 1.51 -11.80 -10.20
N MET A 241 0.88 -12.90 -10.58
CA MET A 241 1.51 -14.22 -10.70
C MET A 241 1.73 -14.53 -12.18
N THR A 242 2.84 -15.17 -12.51
CA THR A 242 3.06 -15.74 -13.85
C THR A 242 2.58 -17.17 -13.88
N ASP A 243 1.97 -17.59 -14.99
CA ASP A 243 1.60 -18.99 -15.19
C ASP A 243 2.84 -19.90 -15.15
N ARG A 244 2.64 -21.13 -14.66
CA ARG A 244 3.74 -22.10 -14.47
C ARG A 244 4.24 -22.69 -15.80
N LEU A 245 3.37 -22.78 -16.80
CA LEU A 245 3.63 -23.34 -18.12
C LEU A 245 4.02 -22.24 -19.12
N ASP A 246 3.45 -21.04 -18.99
CA ASP A 246 3.82 -19.88 -19.81
C ASP A 246 4.08 -18.62 -18.98
N LYS A 247 5.36 -18.25 -18.86
CA LYS A 247 5.80 -17.07 -18.09
C LYS A 247 5.33 -15.73 -18.67
N ASN A 248 4.80 -15.71 -19.90
CA ASN A 248 4.23 -14.51 -20.50
C ASN A 248 2.78 -14.27 -20.05
N ILE A 249 2.08 -15.30 -19.58
CA ILE A 249 0.73 -15.18 -19.04
C ILE A 249 0.84 -14.66 -17.61
N ARG A 250 0.21 -13.50 -17.38
CA ARG A 250 0.14 -12.85 -16.07
C ARG A 250 -1.28 -12.92 -15.55
N GLN A 251 -1.44 -13.34 -14.30
CA GLN A 251 -2.72 -13.43 -13.62
C GLN A 251 -2.68 -12.58 -12.35
N GLU A 252 -3.67 -11.72 -12.19
CA GLU A 252 -3.85 -10.95 -10.98
C GLU A 252 -4.59 -11.79 -9.93
N VAL A 253 -4.05 -11.84 -8.71
CA VAL A 253 -4.64 -12.56 -7.59
C VAL A 253 -4.63 -11.68 -6.35
N ASN A 254 -5.81 -11.45 -5.78
CA ASN A 254 -5.91 -10.78 -4.48
C ASN A 254 -5.46 -11.73 -3.37
N ALA A 255 -4.53 -11.29 -2.54
CA ALA A 255 -4.10 -12.04 -1.37
C ALA A 255 -3.78 -11.10 -0.21
N THR A 256 -3.79 -11.66 1.00
CA THR A 256 -3.32 -10.99 2.20
C THR A 256 -1.97 -11.55 2.60
N ALA A 257 -0.93 -10.72 2.54
CA ALA A 257 0.42 -11.06 2.93
C ALA A 257 0.66 -10.80 4.43
N TYR A 258 1.47 -11.63 5.07
CA TYR A 258 2.03 -11.40 6.39
C TYR A 258 3.47 -11.91 6.46
N MET A 259 4.26 -11.40 7.40
CA MET A 259 5.63 -11.85 7.65
C MET A 259 5.64 -13.00 8.66
N ASP A 260 6.22 -14.14 8.30
CA ASP A 260 6.42 -15.27 9.19
C ASP A 260 7.77 -15.18 9.90
N PHE A 261 7.73 -14.70 11.15
CA PHE A 261 8.92 -14.53 11.97
C PHE A 261 9.59 -15.84 12.43
N LYS A 262 9.01 -17.01 12.10
CA LYS A 262 9.59 -18.32 12.44
C LYS A 262 10.49 -18.88 11.35
N ASN A 263 10.19 -18.56 10.10
CA ASN A 263 10.90 -19.09 8.94
C ASN A 263 11.84 -18.02 8.39
N VAL A 264 13.14 -18.29 8.48
CA VAL A 264 14.21 -17.38 8.05
C VAL A 264 15.02 -18.05 6.95
N ASP A 265 15.24 -17.35 5.85
CA ASP A 265 16.07 -17.85 4.76
C ASP A 265 17.57 -17.80 5.11
N LYS A 266 18.41 -18.36 4.23
CA LYS A 266 19.87 -18.36 4.39
C LYS A 266 20.53 -16.97 4.43
N TYR A 267 19.81 -15.92 4.05
CA TYR A 267 20.27 -14.53 4.04
C TYR A 267 19.74 -13.74 5.24
N GLY A 268 19.00 -14.38 6.15
CA GLY A 268 18.43 -13.74 7.33
C GLY A 268 17.09 -13.04 7.09
N ASN A 269 16.45 -13.24 5.94
CA ASN A 269 15.14 -12.66 5.64
C ASN A 269 14.02 -13.58 6.14
N PHE A 270 13.00 -12.99 6.76
CA PHE A 270 11.77 -13.69 7.10
C PHE A 270 10.94 -13.99 5.85
N GLU A 271 10.27 -15.13 5.86
CA GLU A 271 9.33 -15.51 4.81
C GLU A 271 8.11 -14.57 4.80
N ILE A 272 7.65 -14.18 3.60
CA ILE A 272 6.38 -13.47 3.42
C ILE A 272 5.36 -14.44 2.86
N VAL A 273 4.39 -14.81 3.69
CA VAL A 273 3.35 -15.77 3.33
C VAL A 273 2.12 -15.03 2.79
N LYS A 274 1.57 -15.51 1.67
CA LYS A 274 0.33 -15.00 1.08
C LYS A 274 -0.83 -15.94 1.39
N VAL A 275 -1.88 -15.39 1.97
CA VAL A 275 -3.12 -16.11 2.28
C VAL A 275 -4.20 -15.62 1.33
N TYR A 276 -4.80 -16.55 0.59
CA TYR A 276 -5.94 -16.30 -0.28
C TYR A 276 -7.24 -16.51 0.49
N GLY A 277 -8.25 -15.66 0.25
CA GLY A 277 -9.58 -15.82 0.87
C GLY A 277 -9.71 -15.34 2.32
N TYR A 278 -8.77 -14.55 2.84
CA TYR A 278 -8.93 -13.88 4.13
C TYR A 278 -10.01 -12.80 4.06
N ASP A 279 -11.21 -13.12 4.56
CA ASP A 279 -12.41 -12.29 4.48
C ASP A 279 -12.51 -11.33 5.67
N LEU A 280 -11.93 -10.13 5.51
CA LEU A 280 -11.95 -9.08 6.53
C LEU A 280 -13.37 -8.64 6.92
N GLU A 281 -14.30 -8.59 5.97
CA GLU A 281 -15.67 -8.14 6.25
C GLU A 281 -16.40 -9.13 7.13
N LYS A 282 -16.26 -10.43 6.84
CA LYS A 282 -16.79 -11.50 7.68
C LYS A 282 -16.21 -11.43 9.09
N LYS A 283 -14.89 -11.21 9.23
CA LYS A 283 -14.26 -11.07 10.56
C LYS A 283 -14.75 -9.83 11.30
N LEU A 284 -14.91 -8.70 10.64
CA LEU A 284 -15.45 -7.49 11.26
C LEU A 284 -16.90 -7.66 11.73
N ALA A 285 -17.73 -8.40 10.97
CA ALA A 285 -19.12 -8.70 11.32
C ALA A 285 -19.28 -9.58 12.57
N GLU A 286 -18.20 -10.21 13.06
CA GLU A 286 -18.19 -10.93 14.33
C GLU A 286 -18.30 -9.97 15.53
N TYR A 287 -17.96 -8.69 15.37
CA TYR A 287 -17.90 -7.69 16.43
C TYR A 287 -19.05 -6.68 16.36
N PRO A 288 -19.61 -6.22 17.50
CA PRO A 288 -20.67 -5.22 17.53
C PRO A 288 -20.13 -3.79 17.34
N ILE A 289 -19.54 -3.52 16.17
CA ILE A 289 -18.97 -2.21 15.80
C ILE A 289 -20.11 -1.21 15.55
N LYS A 290 -20.07 -0.08 16.26
CA LYS A 290 -21.04 1.01 16.11
C LYS A 290 -20.88 1.68 14.73
N GLY A 291 -21.98 1.80 13.99
CA GLY A 291 -21.99 2.45 12.67
C GLY A 291 -21.50 1.56 11.53
N PHE A 292 -21.28 0.26 11.78
CA PHE A 292 -20.80 -0.67 10.76
C PHE A 292 -21.86 -0.97 9.69
N GLU A 293 -23.13 -0.70 9.97
CA GLU A 293 -24.24 -0.68 9.02
C GLU A 293 -24.13 0.45 7.98
N ASN A 294 -23.35 1.49 8.26
CA ASN A 294 -23.09 2.56 7.32
C ASN A 294 -21.96 2.13 6.36
N GLU A 295 -22.27 2.09 5.06
CA GLU A 295 -21.36 1.61 4.04
C GLU A 295 -20.07 2.43 3.92
N SER A 296 -20.13 3.76 4.11
CA SER A 296 -18.94 4.61 4.10
C SER A 296 -18.00 4.30 5.27
N VAL A 297 -18.56 4.15 6.48
CA VAL A 297 -17.79 3.78 7.68
C VAL A 297 -17.19 2.39 7.52
N LYS A 298 -17.98 1.42 7.05
CA LYS A 298 -17.53 0.06 6.76
C LYS A 298 -16.37 0.06 5.75
N ASN A 299 -16.54 0.72 4.60
CA ASN A 299 -15.54 0.77 3.54
C ASN A 299 -14.24 1.39 4.02
N LYS A 300 -14.31 2.45 4.83
CA LYS A 300 -13.13 3.06 5.45
C LYS A 300 -12.38 2.06 6.34
N ILE A 301 -13.06 1.42 7.28
CA ILE A 301 -12.43 0.44 8.20
C ILE A 301 -11.82 -0.72 7.40
N VAL A 302 -12.56 -1.27 6.43
CA VAL A 302 -12.07 -2.38 5.59
C VAL A 302 -10.84 -1.95 4.81
N THR A 303 -10.83 -0.75 4.22
CA THR A 303 -9.71 -0.22 3.44
C THR A 303 -8.48 -0.01 4.32
N ASP A 304 -8.64 0.60 5.50
CA ASP A 304 -7.57 0.80 6.47
C ASP A 304 -6.93 -0.55 6.84
N LEU A 305 -7.74 -1.55 7.19
CA LEU A 305 -7.25 -2.88 7.56
C LEU A 305 -6.61 -3.63 6.38
N LYS A 306 -7.15 -3.50 5.16
CA LYS A 306 -6.52 -4.04 3.94
C LYS A 306 -5.14 -3.42 3.71
N ASN A 307 -4.98 -2.12 3.96
CA ASN A 307 -3.71 -1.41 3.81
C ASN A 307 -2.71 -1.67 4.96
N GLY A 308 -3.02 -2.58 5.88
CA GLY A 308 -2.21 -2.87 7.06
C GLY A 308 -2.18 -1.74 8.09
N GLU A 309 -3.19 -0.87 8.09
CA GLU A 309 -3.38 0.14 9.12
C GLU A 309 -4.07 -0.43 10.36
N ILE A 310 -4.09 0.39 11.40
CA ILE A 310 -4.78 0.10 12.64
C ILE A 310 -6.00 1.02 12.74
N ALA A 311 -7.18 0.45 12.56
CA ALA A 311 -8.44 1.20 12.56
C ALA A 311 -8.91 1.45 14.00
N SER A 312 -9.31 2.70 14.31
CA SER A 312 -10.04 3.01 15.55
C SER A 312 -11.53 2.77 15.34
N VAL A 313 -12.16 2.03 16.25
CA VAL A 313 -13.58 1.66 16.21
C VAL A 313 -14.21 1.80 17.58
N ILE A 314 -15.54 1.94 17.61
CA ILE A 314 -16.33 1.88 18.84
C ILE A 314 -17.07 0.55 18.86
N ILE A 315 -16.84 -0.26 19.89
CA ILE A 315 -17.51 -1.53 20.14
C ILE A 315 -18.62 -1.31 21.16
N LYS A 316 -19.84 -1.75 20.85
CA LYS A 316 -20.97 -1.72 21.80
C LYS A 316 -20.82 -2.90 22.77
N THR A 317 -20.73 -2.62 24.06
CA THR A 317 -20.68 -3.65 25.13
C THR A 317 -21.82 -3.46 26.13
N ALA A 318 -22.08 -4.44 26.99
CA ALA A 318 -23.05 -4.31 28.07
C ALA A 318 -22.72 -3.17 29.06
N LYS A 319 -21.44 -2.79 29.18
CA LYS A 319 -20.95 -1.73 30.07
C LYS A 319 -20.89 -0.36 29.37
N GLY A 320 -21.33 -0.26 28.12
CA GLY A 320 -21.31 0.94 27.29
C GLY A 320 -20.40 0.84 26.07
N ASP A 321 -20.24 1.97 25.39
CA ASP A 321 -19.39 2.10 24.21
C ASP A 321 -17.91 2.05 24.61
N LEU A 322 -17.15 1.18 23.96
CA LEU A 322 -15.72 1.00 24.19
C LEU A 322 -14.94 1.35 22.92
N GLU A 323 -14.08 2.37 22.99
CA GLU A 323 -13.15 2.68 21.90
C GLU A 323 -11.99 1.66 21.89
N MET A 324 -11.74 1.11 20.72
CA MET A 324 -10.76 0.05 20.49
C MET A 324 -10.00 0.26 19.19
N ARG A 325 -8.87 -0.43 19.07
CA ARG A 325 -8.08 -0.47 17.84
C ARG A 325 -8.02 -1.89 17.27
N LEU A 326 -8.18 -2.00 15.95
CA LEU A 326 -8.18 -3.26 15.23
C LEU A 326 -7.05 -3.29 14.20
N SER A 327 -6.43 -4.45 14.01
CA SER A 327 -5.57 -4.71 12.85
C SER A 327 -5.91 -6.07 12.22
N ALA A 328 -5.70 -6.21 10.92
CA ALA A 328 -5.77 -7.50 10.24
C ALA A 328 -4.70 -8.47 10.79
N ASN A 329 -5.05 -9.75 10.87
CA ASN A 329 -4.13 -10.84 11.21
C ASN A 329 -4.45 -12.09 10.39
N ALA A 330 -3.92 -12.13 9.17
CA ALA A 330 -4.16 -13.23 8.24
C ALA A 330 -3.50 -14.56 8.68
N GLN A 331 -2.38 -14.50 9.43
CA GLN A 331 -1.69 -15.70 9.93
C GLN A 331 -2.62 -16.59 10.76
N PHE A 332 -3.49 -15.98 11.56
CA PHE A 332 -4.41 -16.69 12.45
C PHE A 332 -5.88 -16.57 12.04
N ASP A 333 -6.14 -16.11 10.82
CA ASP A 333 -7.49 -15.88 10.29
C ASP A 333 -8.40 -15.13 11.29
N LYS A 334 -7.90 -14.02 11.85
CA LYS A 334 -8.60 -13.23 12.88
C LYS A 334 -8.23 -11.75 12.83
N LEU A 335 -8.81 -10.94 13.71
CA LEU A 335 -8.36 -9.57 13.97
C LEU A 335 -7.49 -9.54 15.24
N ASN A 336 -6.51 -8.65 15.27
CA ASN A 336 -5.87 -8.25 16.52
C ASN A 336 -6.65 -7.10 17.14
N LEU A 337 -6.94 -7.20 18.45
CA LEU A 337 -7.71 -6.24 19.20
C LEU A 337 -6.81 -5.58 20.25
N PHE A 338 -6.81 -4.24 20.28
CA PHE A 338 -6.06 -3.44 21.23
C PHE A 338 -6.96 -2.43 21.93
N ASP A 339 -6.56 -2.04 23.14
CA ASP A 339 -7.18 -0.90 23.83
C ASP A 339 -6.79 0.45 23.19
N LYS A 340 -7.36 1.54 23.73
CA LYS A 340 -7.02 2.93 23.34
C LYS A 340 -5.56 3.33 23.59
N ASN A 341 -4.75 2.48 24.23
CA ASN A 341 -3.32 2.69 24.48
C ASN A 341 -2.43 1.70 23.71
N MET A 342 -2.96 1.01 22.68
CA MET A 342 -2.23 0.03 21.86
C MET A 342 -1.81 -1.24 22.61
N LYS A 343 -2.42 -1.53 23.77
CA LYS A 343 -2.16 -2.77 24.51
C LYS A 343 -3.06 -3.89 23.99
N PRO A 344 -2.51 -5.08 23.67
CA PRO A 344 -3.33 -6.23 23.26
C PRO A 344 -4.35 -6.60 24.33
N LEU A 345 -5.58 -6.90 23.90
CA LEU A 345 -6.61 -7.39 24.82
C LEU A 345 -6.36 -8.85 25.23
N SER A 346 -6.78 -9.18 26.46
CA SER A 346 -6.73 -10.56 26.95
C SER A 346 -7.78 -11.42 26.24
N LYS A 347 -7.54 -12.74 26.17
CA LYS A 347 -8.51 -13.69 25.60
C LYS A 347 -9.88 -13.61 26.28
N THR A 348 -9.91 -13.34 27.59
CA THR A 348 -11.16 -13.19 28.35
C THR A 348 -11.93 -11.96 27.89
N ALA A 349 -11.25 -10.81 27.75
CA ALA A 349 -11.88 -9.57 27.29
C ALA A 349 -12.42 -9.70 25.85
N ILE A 350 -11.69 -10.40 24.97
CA ILE A 350 -12.14 -10.66 23.60
C ILE A 350 -13.42 -11.51 23.59
N LYS A 351 -13.47 -12.59 24.38
CA LYS A 351 -14.68 -13.43 24.49
C LYS A 351 -15.90 -12.68 25.01
N GLU A 352 -15.71 -11.76 25.96
CA GLU A 352 -16.81 -10.92 26.47
C GLU A 352 -17.39 -10.02 25.37
N ILE A 353 -16.55 -9.56 24.43
CA ILE A 353 -16.96 -8.72 23.29
C ILE A 353 -17.62 -9.54 22.18
N GLU A 354 -17.09 -10.73 21.89
CA GLU A 354 -17.63 -11.65 20.86
C GLU A 354 -19.02 -12.18 21.24
N ASN A 355 -19.34 -12.27 22.53
CA ASN A 355 -20.65 -12.70 23.03
C ASN A 355 -21.73 -11.62 22.78
N LYS A 356 -22.30 -11.64 21.56
CA LYS A 356 -23.39 -10.78 21.07
C LYS A 356 -24.66 -10.77 21.96
N GLU A 357 -24.81 -11.73 22.86
CA GLU A 357 -25.97 -11.84 23.77
C GLU A 357 -25.95 -10.82 24.93
N THR A 358 -24.79 -10.27 25.29
CA THR A 358 -24.70 -9.33 26.41
C THR A 358 -25.26 -7.93 26.09
N VAL A 359 -25.52 -7.62 24.81
CA VAL A 359 -26.07 -6.32 24.37
C VAL A 359 -27.61 -6.30 24.39
N LYS A 360 -28.29 -7.46 24.57
CA LYS A 360 -29.78 -7.53 24.55
C LYS A 360 -30.48 -7.34 25.90
N GLN A 361 -29.77 -7.08 27.00
CA GLN A 361 -30.38 -6.91 28.34
C GLN A 361 -30.01 -5.59 29.04
N GLY A 362 -29.94 -4.48 28.29
CA GLY A 362 -29.60 -3.15 28.82
C GLY A 362 -30.77 -2.17 29.02
N THR A 363 -32.02 -2.55 28.76
CA THR A 363 -33.18 -1.66 28.90
C THR A 363 -34.34 -2.34 29.61
N ALA A 364 -34.22 -2.50 30.93
CA ALA A 364 -35.32 -2.39 31.90
C ALA A 364 -34.81 -2.75 33.30
N LYS A 365 -34.47 -1.74 34.11
CA LYS A 365 -34.87 -1.60 35.52
C LYS A 365 -34.18 -0.37 36.12
N SER A 366 -34.86 0.76 36.00
CA SER A 366 -34.75 1.83 36.98
C SER A 366 -35.63 1.49 38.20
N GLN A 367 -35.12 1.89 39.36
CA GLN A 367 -35.77 2.03 40.67
C GLN A 367 -36.08 0.76 41.48
N SER A 368 -35.34 0.55 42.57
CA SER A 368 -35.80 0.93 43.92
C SER A 368 -34.67 0.84 44.96
N LYS A 369 -34.65 1.85 45.86
CA LYS A 369 -33.77 2.03 47.02
C LYS A 369 -33.95 0.92 48.08
N LYS A 370 -32.86 0.56 48.77
CA LYS A 370 -32.78 0.67 50.24
C LYS A 370 -31.33 0.59 50.75
N GLN A 371 -30.97 1.57 51.58
CA GLN A 371 -29.83 1.53 52.50
C GLN A 371 -30.12 0.52 53.62
N GLU A 372 -29.11 -0.19 54.10
CA GLU A 372 -28.77 -0.19 55.52
C GLU A 372 -27.33 -0.70 55.77
N THR A 373 -26.77 -0.14 56.83
CA THR A 373 -25.40 -0.16 57.35
C THR A 373 -25.06 -1.40 58.18
N GLY A 374 -23.78 -1.80 58.24
CA GLY A 374 -23.28 -2.73 59.27
C GLY A 374 -21.78 -3.07 59.12
N LYS A 375 -20.99 -2.75 60.15
CA LYS A 375 -19.51 -2.86 60.26
C LYS A 375 -18.97 -4.28 60.45
N SER A 376 -17.67 -4.41 60.14
CA SER A 376 -16.57 -5.12 60.87
C SER A 376 -15.84 -6.13 59.99
N GLN A 377 -14.65 -5.79 59.47
CA GLN A 377 -13.32 -6.14 60.03
C GLN A 377 -13.17 -7.63 60.40
N ASP A 378 -12.37 -8.36 59.61
CA ASP A 378 -11.12 -8.88 60.17
C ASP A 378 -10.01 -9.10 59.12
N LYS A 379 -8.79 -8.88 59.60
CA LYS A 379 -7.46 -9.12 58.99
C LYS A 379 -7.20 -10.66 59.00
N LYS A 380 -6.25 -11.31 58.31
CA LYS A 380 -4.89 -11.03 57.83
C LYS A 380 -4.38 -12.31 57.07
N PRO A 381 -3.07 -12.50 56.74
CA PRO A 381 -2.61 -12.62 55.36
C PRO A 381 -1.90 -13.95 55.02
N ASP A 382 -1.62 -14.19 53.75
CA ASP A 382 -0.37 -14.82 53.27
C ASP A 382 -0.29 -14.58 51.75
N GLY A 383 0.80 -14.17 51.13
CA GLY A 383 2.18 -14.50 51.43
C GLY A 383 2.74 -15.36 50.31
N ASN A 384 2.94 -14.81 49.11
CA ASN A 384 4.10 -15.22 48.31
C ASN A 384 4.43 -14.25 47.17
N LYS A 385 5.71 -13.92 47.10
CA LYS A 385 6.41 -13.14 46.06
C LYS A 385 7.41 -14.11 45.37
N PRO A 386 8.14 -13.69 44.34
CA PRO A 386 8.06 -14.24 42.99
C PRO A 386 9.20 -15.21 42.63
N GLY A 387 8.91 -16.18 41.77
CA GLY A 387 9.93 -17.02 41.15
C GLY A 387 10.53 -16.34 39.92
N GLU A 388 11.82 -16.03 40.01
CA GLU A 388 12.71 -15.65 38.92
C GLU A 388 12.80 -16.78 37.87
N GLY A 389 12.79 -16.41 36.60
CA GLY A 389 12.90 -17.33 35.46
C GLY A 389 13.77 -16.73 34.36
N THR A 390 15.05 -16.65 34.66
CA THR A 390 16.25 -16.60 33.78
C THR A 390 16.04 -16.32 32.29
N SER A 391 16.57 -15.17 31.86
CA SER A 391 17.00 -14.88 30.50
C SER A 391 18.03 -15.91 30.02
N LYS A 392 17.83 -16.51 28.84
CA LYS A 392 18.90 -17.15 28.09
C LYS A 392 19.26 -16.33 26.86
N VAL A 393 20.45 -15.77 26.96
CA VAL A 393 21.30 -15.20 25.93
C VAL A 393 21.65 -16.28 24.92
N ILE A 394 21.60 -15.97 23.62
CA ILE A 394 22.40 -16.68 22.61
C ILE A 394 23.25 -15.63 21.90
N MET A 395 24.52 -15.59 22.27
CA MET A 395 25.58 -14.88 21.55
C MET A 395 25.95 -15.66 20.29
N LYS A 396 26.21 -14.91 19.22
CA LYS A 396 26.83 -15.38 17.97
C LYS A 396 28.25 -15.89 18.25
N PRO A 397 28.74 -16.93 17.54
CA PRO A 397 30.16 -17.11 17.34
C PRO A 397 30.63 -16.16 16.23
N ASP A 398 31.57 -15.31 16.60
CA ASP A 398 32.49 -14.61 15.72
C ASP A 398 33.41 -15.63 15.04
N GLN A 399 33.51 -15.62 13.71
CA GLN A 399 34.72 -16.05 13.00
C GLN A 399 34.88 -15.19 11.74
N GLY A 400 35.92 -14.35 11.79
CA GLY A 400 36.53 -13.69 10.65
C GLY A 400 37.24 -14.66 9.68
N PRO A 401 38.03 -14.13 8.75
CA PRO A 401 37.88 -14.46 7.34
C PRO A 401 38.86 -15.54 6.89
N ASP A 402 38.44 -16.39 5.95
CA ASP A 402 39.40 -17.16 5.16
C ASP A 402 39.14 -17.08 3.66
N LYS A 403 40.27 -16.91 2.98
CA LYS A 403 40.46 -16.64 1.57
C LYS A 403 40.39 -17.94 0.75
N ASN A 404 39.73 -17.83 -0.40
CA ASN A 404 40.20 -18.27 -1.73
C ASN A 404 40.62 -19.75 -1.94
N SER A 405 39.90 -20.46 -2.82
CA SER A 405 40.47 -21.02 -4.08
C SER A 405 39.50 -21.96 -4.82
N SER A 406 39.13 -21.57 -6.05
CA SER A 406 39.09 -22.34 -7.31
C SER A 406 38.84 -23.86 -7.34
N LEU A 407 37.91 -24.28 -8.21
CA LEU A 407 38.03 -25.27 -9.33
C LEU A 407 36.65 -25.91 -9.61
N ARG A 408 36.00 -25.58 -10.74
CA ARG A 408 35.98 -26.27 -12.06
C ARG A 408 35.15 -27.57 -12.13
N VAL A 409 34.15 -27.49 -13.00
CA VAL A 409 33.71 -28.43 -14.06
C VAL A 409 33.20 -29.82 -13.64
N GLY A 410 31.96 -30.08 -14.09
CA GLY A 410 31.26 -31.36 -14.13
C GLY A 410 29.83 -31.12 -14.55
#